data_AF-A0A314LCA7-F1
#
_entry.id   AF-A0A314LCA7-F1
#
_cell.length_a   1.000
_cell.length_b   1.000
_cell.length_c   1.000
_cell.angle_alpha   90.00
_cell.angle_beta   90.00
_cell.angle_gamma   90.00
#
_symmetry.space_group_name_H-M   'P 1'
#
loop_
_entity.id
_entity.type
_entity.pdbx_description
1 polymer ?
#
loop_
_entity_poly.entity_id
_entity_poly.type
_entity_poly.pdbx_seq_one_letter_code
_entity_poly.pdbx_strand_id
1 'polypeptide(L)'
;GIQVPLECVFCANNMETFDHLYVGCPKTNKLWDRVLKWSGIARQIGSWQNELSWMSSLAKRKNCKAVMTTTVIAMVVYCIWRERNSIRFNKGRYNVDDICKEIAI
;
A
#
# COMPACT_ATOMS: atom_id res chain seq x y z
N GLY A 1 -14.78 11.95 20.94
CA GLY A 1 -14.07 11.21 19.86
C GLY A 1 -12.58 11.38 20.03
N ILE A 2 -11.78 10.38 19.63
CA ILE A 2 -10.31 10.49 19.64
C ILE A 2 -9.90 11.54 18.61
N GLN A 3 -9.17 12.57 19.03
CA GLN A 3 -8.59 13.58 18.14
C GLN A 3 -7.37 12.97 17.46
N VAL A 4 -7.38 12.92 16.13
CA VAL A 4 -6.29 12.35 15.33
C VAL A 4 -5.76 13.45 14.41
N PRO A 5 -4.42 13.66 14.34
CA PRO A 5 -3.84 14.65 13.43
C PRO A 5 -4.27 14.39 11.98
N LEU A 6 -4.61 15.45 11.25
CA LEU A 6 -5.11 15.34 9.87
C LEU A 6 -4.00 15.04 8.86
N GLU A 7 -2.75 15.27 9.23
CA GLU A 7 -1.57 15.02 8.41
C GLU A 7 -1.33 13.51 8.27
N CYS A 8 -0.84 13.09 7.10
CA CYS A 8 -0.45 11.72 6.83
C CYS A 8 0.63 11.25 7.80
N VAL A 9 0.39 10.12 8.48
CA VAL A 9 1.36 9.54 9.43
C VAL A 9 2.72 9.21 8.84
N PHE A 10 2.78 8.94 7.54
CA PHE A 10 3.99 8.47 6.90
C PHE A 10 4.89 9.61 6.43
N CYS A 11 4.32 10.69 5.89
CA CYS A 11 5.10 11.78 5.29
C CYS A 11 5.02 13.10 6.06
N ALA A 12 4.00 13.30 6.91
CA ALA A 12 3.72 14.54 7.62
C ALA A 12 3.62 15.81 6.74
N ASN A 13 3.52 15.66 5.41
CA ASN A 13 3.59 16.77 4.45
C ASN A 13 2.25 17.12 3.80
N ASN A 14 1.26 16.21 3.86
CA ASN A 14 -0.06 16.38 3.25
C ASN A 14 -1.15 15.82 4.16
N MET A 15 -2.39 16.24 3.93
CA MET A 15 -3.55 15.68 4.59
C MET A 15 -3.71 14.18 4.25
N GLU A 16 -4.02 13.38 5.26
CA GLU A 16 -4.30 11.96 5.12
C GLU A 16 -5.67 11.76 4.45
N THR A 17 -5.67 11.68 3.13
CA THR A 17 -6.82 11.17 2.37
C THR A 17 -6.61 9.70 2.03
N PHE A 18 -7.66 9.01 1.62
CA PHE A 18 -7.55 7.62 1.16
C PHE A 18 -6.53 7.51 0.00
N ASP A 19 -6.68 8.35 -1.02
CA ASP A 19 -5.79 8.35 -2.19
C ASP A 19 -4.35 8.69 -1.79
N HIS A 20 -4.15 9.69 -0.94
CA HIS A 20 -2.81 10.02 -0.44
C HIS A 20 -2.20 8.87 0.38
N LEU A 21 -2.95 8.27 1.30
CA LEU A 21 -2.46 7.20 2.16
C LEU A 21 -1.94 6.02 1.35
N TYR A 22 -2.74 5.53 0.40
CA TYR A 22 -2.40 4.31 -0.31
C TYR A 22 -1.49 4.53 -1.51
N VAL A 23 -1.64 5.61 -2.28
CA VAL A 23 -0.94 5.76 -3.56
C VAL A 23 -0.16 7.08 -3.71
N GLY A 24 -0.65 8.16 -3.10
CA GLY A 24 -0.07 9.51 -3.27
C GLY A 24 1.05 9.86 -2.28
N CYS A 25 1.21 9.14 -1.18
CA CYS A 25 2.23 9.41 -0.18
C CYS A 25 3.60 8.89 -0.68
N PRO A 26 4.66 9.71 -0.67
CA PRO A 26 5.97 9.29 -1.16
C PRO A 26 6.52 8.01 -0.50
N LYS A 27 6.17 7.77 0.77
CA LYS A 27 6.59 6.59 1.51
C LYS A 27 5.87 5.33 1.01
N THR A 28 4.55 5.36 0.91
CA THR A 28 3.76 4.21 0.44
C THR A 28 3.93 3.98 -1.06
N ASN A 29 4.10 5.04 -1.84
CA ASN A 29 4.45 4.95 -3.25
C ASN A 29 5.78 4.20 -3.48
N LYS A 30 6.80 4.47 -2.64
CA LYS A 30 8.08 3.72 -2.67
C LYS A 30 7.90 2.24 -2.34
N LEU A 31 7.00 1.90 -1.42
CA LEU A 31 6.66 0.50 -1.13
C LEU A 31 6.06 -0.19 -2.37
N TRP A 32 5.08 0.46 -3.01
CA TRP A 32 4.50 -0.06 -4.24
C TRP A 32 5.52 -0.27 -5.35
N ASP A 33 6.37 0.72 -5.62
CA ASP A 33 7.39 0.63 -6.66
C ASP A 33 8.29 -0.60 -6.45
N ARG A 34 8.72 -0.85 -5.20
CA ARG A 34 9.54 -2.01 -4.85
C ARG A 34 8.79 -3.33 -5.01
N VAL A 35 7.57 -3.42 -4.51
CA VAL A 35 6.78 -4.67 -4.53
C VAL A 35 6.35 -5.02 -5.95
N LEU A 36 5.95 -4.03 -6.76
CA LEU A 36 5.59 -4.23 -8.17
C LEU A 36 6.81 -4.67 -9.00
N LYS A 37 7.96 -4.03 -8.81
CA LYS A 37 9.22 -4.43 -9.46
C LYS A 37 9.61 -5.85 -9.09
N TRP A 38 9.56 -6.20 -7.80
CA TRP A 38 9.83 -7.55 -7.32
C TRP A 38 8.86 -8.58 -7.92
N SER A 39 7.60 -8.21 -8.11
CA SER A 39 6.57 -9.05 -8.75
C SER A 39 6.66 -9.12 -10.28
N GLY A 40 7.64 -8.47 -10.90
CA GLY A 40 7.81 -8.42 -12.35
C GLY A 40 6.73 -7.59 -13.08
N ILE A 41 6.11 -6.63 -12.39
CA ILE A 41 5.07 -5.76 -12.93
C ILE A 41 5.67 -4.38 -13.20
N ALA A 42 5.98 -4.12 -14.47
CA ALA A 42 6.46 -2.83 -14.93
C ALA A 42 5.29 -1.84 -15.12
N ARG A 43 4.69 -1.39 -14.01
CA ARG A 43 3.69 -0.31 -14.00
C ARG A 43 4.01 0.70 -12.92
N GLN A 44 3.56 1.92 -13.12
CA GLN A 44 3.45 2.89 -12.03
C GLN A 44 2.06 2.78 -11.40
N ILE A 45 2.00 3.04 -10.10
CA ILE A 45 0.73 3.20 -9.39
C ILE A 45 0.06 4.50 -9.88
N GLY A 46 -1.21 4.42 -10.24
CA GLY A 46 -2.05 5.56 -10.57
C GLY A 46 -2.92 6.01 -9.40
N SER A 47 -4.06 6.64 -9.69
CA SER A 47 -5.06 6.94 -8.68
C SER A 47 -5.62 5.67 -8.05
N TRP A 48 -6.11 5.77 -6.82
CA TRP A 48 -6.69 4.64 -6.12
C TRP A 48 -7.83 3.97 -6.90
N GLN A 49 -8.67 4.77 -7.58
CA GLN A 49 -9.77 4.25 -8.39
C GLN A 49 -9.27 3.40 -9.57
N ASN A 50 -8.18 3.81 -10.22
CA ASN A 50 -7.57 3.04 -11.30
C ASN A 50 -6.96 1.74 -10.77
N GLU A 51 -6.34 1.78 -9.59
CA GLU A 51 -5.82 0.57 -8.95
C GLU A 51 -6.93 -0.40 -8.56
N LEU A 52 -8.05 0.08 -8.00
CA LEU A 52 -9.22 -0.75 -7.68
C LEU A 52 -9.81 -1.43 -8.91
N SER A 53 -9.97 -0.68 -10.00
CA SER A 53 -10.48 -1.22 -11.27
C SER A 53 -9.55 -2.30 -11.81
N TRP A 54 -8.25 -2.05 -11.79
CA TRP A 54 -7.25 -3.02 -12.22
C TRP A 54 -7.23 -4.27 -11.34
N MET A 55 -7.16 -4.12 -10.02
CA MET A 55 -7.25 -5.21 -9.04
C MET A 55 -8.50 -6.06 -9.27
N SER A 56 -9.65 -5.42 -9.45
CA SER A 56 -10.93 -6.10 -9.71
C SER A 56 -10.90 -6.88 -11.02
N SER A 57 -10.26 -6.35 -12.06
CA SER A 57 -10.07 -7.05 -13.34
C SER A 57 -9.14 -8.26 -13.20
N LEU A 58 -8.14 -8.17 -12.33
CA LEU A 58 -7.14 -9.20 -12.10
C LEU A 58 -7.70 -10.35 -11.28
N ALA A 59 -8.44 -10.04 -10.21
CA ALA A 59 -9.10 -11.02 -9.35
C ALA A 59 -10.10 -11.90 -10.12
N LYS A 60 -10.68 -11.41 -11.22
CA LYS A 60 -11.55 -12.20 -12.11
C LYS A 60 -10.79 -13.23 -12.93
N ARG A 61 -9.48 -13.07 -13.13
CA ARG A 61 -8.65 -14.00 -13.89
C ARG A 61 -8.22 -15.14 -12.96
N LYS A 62 -8.62 -16.37 -13.27
CA LYS A 62 -8.35 -17.57 -12.44
C LYS A 62 -6.99 -18.24 -12.71
N ASN A 63 -6.02 -17.52 -13.28
CA ASN A 63 -4.68 -18.08 -13.50
C ASN A 63 -3.75 -17.79 -12.32
N CYS A 64 -2.73 -18.65 -12.14
CA CYS A 64 -1.82 -18.58 -11.00
C CYS A 64 -1.17 -17.18 -10.85
N LYS A 65 -0.70 -16.60 -11.95
CA LYS A 65 -0.10 -15.25 -11.96
C LYS A 65 -1.05 -14.18 -11.45
N ALA A 66 -2.32 -14.22 -11.86
CA ALA A 66 -3.33 -13.27 -11.43
C ALA A 66 -3.69 -13.43 -9.95
N VAL A 67 -3.78 -14.66 -9.46
CA VAL A 67 -3.99 -14.95 -8.03
C VAL A 67 -2.83 -14.41 -7.21
N MET A 68 -1.58 -14.79 -7.54
CA MET A 68 -0.38 -14.33 -6.84
C MET A 68 -0.30 -12.80 -6.81
N THR A 69 -0.52 -12.16 -7.96
CA THR A 69 -0.47 -10.70 -8.04
C THR A 69 -1.56 -10.05 -7.18
N THR A 70 -2.78 -10.57 -7.22
CA THR A 70 -3.89 -10.05 -6.40
C THR A 70 -3.58 -10.20 -4.91
N THR A 71 -3.00 -11.33 -4.49
CA THR A 71 -2.56 -11.56 -3.11
C THR A 71 -1.49 -10.56 -2.69
N VAL A 72 -0.46 -10.34 -3.50
CA VAL A 72 0.62 -9.38 -3.20
C VAL A 72 0.04 -7.96 -3.04
N ILE A 73 -0.86 -7.55 -3.93
CA ILE A 73 -1.50 -6.23 -3.84
C ILE A 73 -2.33 -6.11 -2.55
N ALA A 74 -3.10 -7.15 -2.21
CA ALA A 74 -3.88 -7.18 -0.97
C ALA A 74 -2.97 -7.10 0.28
N MET A 75 -1.82 -7.78 0.26
CA MET A 75 -0.82 -7.69 1.33
C MET A 75 -0.26 -6.28 1.48
N VAL A 76 0.05 -5.57 0.38
CA VAL A 76 0.50 -4.17 0.44
C VAL A 76 -0.54 -3.28 1.10
N VAL A 77 -1.80 -3.36 0.66
CA VAL A 77 -2.91 -2.59 1.22
C VAL A 77 -3.07 -2.87 2.71
N TYR A 78 -3.04 -4.15 3.10
CA TYR A 78 -3.12 -4.56 4.49
C TYR A 78 -1.96 -4.02 5.33
N CYS A 79 -0.72 -4.13 4.85
CA CYS A 79 0.46 -3.64 5.55
C CYS A 79 0.39 -2.13 5.75
N ILE A 80 0.00 -1.35 4.72
CA ILE A 80 -0.18 0.10 4.83
C ILE A 80 -1.20 0.43 5.93
N TRP A 81 -2.36 -0.23 5.92
CA TRP A 81 -3.39 -0.03 6.94
C TRP A 81 -2.88 -0.37 8.35
N ARG A 82 -2.20 -1.51 8.49
CA ARG A 82 -1.64 -1.99 9.76
C ARG A 82 -0.61 -1.02 10.31
N GLU A 83 0.35 -0.60 9.50
CA GLU A 83 1.39 0.36 9.90
C GLU A 83 0.79 1.71 10.27
N ARG A 84 -0.19 2.18 9.49
CA ARG A 84 -0.90 3.43 9.79
C ARG A 84 -1.56 3.38 11.16
N ASN A 85 -2.29 2.30 11.47
CA ASN A 85 -2.92 2.14 12.78
C ASN A 85 -1.90 1.96 13.90
N SER A 86 -0.81 1.23 13.66
CA SER A 86 0.28 1.06 14.61
C SER A 86 0.92 2.39 14.99
N ILE A 87 1.19 3.26 14.01
CA ILE A 87 1.73 4.61 14.27
C ILE A 87 0.72 5.47 15.03
N ARG A 88 -0.55 5.46 14.62
CA ARG A 88 -1.60 6.30 15.25
C ARG A 88 -1.87 5.93 16.70
N PHE A 89 -1.87 4.64 17.03
CA PHE A 89 -2.43 4.16 18.30
C PHE A 89 -1.41 3.45 19.21
N ASN A 90 -0.32 2.92 18.64
CA ASN A 90 0.62 2.05 19.35
C ASN A 90 2.08 2.55 19.31
N LYS A 91 2.31 3.83 18.96
CA LYS A 91 3.66 4.41 18.80
C LYS A 91 4.54 3.62 17.82
N GLY A 92 3.92 2.98 16.82
CA GLY A 92 4.59 2.21 15.79
C GLY A 92 5.53 3.06 14.93
N ARG A 93 6.33 2.38 14.11
CA ARG A 93 7.26 3.01 13.17
C ARG A 93 7.14 2.35 11.81
N TYR A 94 7.11 3.16 10.76
CA TYR A 94 7.08 2.69 9.39
C TYR A 94 8.49 2.50 8.84
N ASN A 95 8.78 1.30 8.35
CA ASN A 95 9.98 1.00 7.60
C ASN A 95 9.63 0.20 6.34
N VAL A 96 9.95 0.76 5.18
CA VAL A 96 9.66 0.13 3.90
C VAL A 96 10.44 -1.18 3.70
N ASP A 97 11.65 -1.29 4.24
CA ASP A 97 12.47 -2.51 4.09
C ASP A 97 11.88 -3.69 4.87
N ASP A 98 11.31 -3.43 6.05
CA ASP A 98 10.71 -4.48 6.89
C ASP A 98 9.42 -5.02 6.24
N ILE A 99 8.60 -4.12 5.68
CA ILE A 99 7.38 -4.51 4.96
C ILE A 99 7.72 -5.26 3.66
N CYS A 100 8.74 -4.81 2.91
CA CYS A 100 9.16 -5.52 1.70
C CYS A 100 9.64 -6.95 2.01
N LYS A 101 10.33 -7.17 3.14
CA LYS A 101 10.73 -8.51 3.58
C LYS A 101 9.51 -9.36 3.90
N GLU A 102 8.53 -8.83 4.62
CA GLU A 102 7.30 -9.56 4.97
C GLU A 102 6.53 -10.02 3.73
N ILE A 103 6.44 -9.18 2.69
CA ILE A 103 5.74 -9.51 1.44
C ILE A 103 6.51 -10.53 0.59
N ALA A 104 7.83 -10.62 0.75
CA ALA A 104 8.70 -11.49 -0.04
C ALA A 104 8.87 -12.91 0.56
N ILE A 105 8.33 -13.17 1.75
CA ILE A 105 8.29 -14.49 2.41
C ILE A 105 7.18 -15.35 1.80
#